data_AF-A0A8J9T7F9-F1
#
_entry.id   AF-A0A8J9T7F9-F1
#
_cell.length_a   1.000
_cell.length_b   1.000
_cell.length_c   1.000
_cell.angle_alpha   90.00
_cell.angle_beta   90.00
_cell.angle_gamma   90.00
#
_symmetry.space_group_name_H-M   'P 1'
#
loop_
_entity.id
_entity.type
_entity.pdbx_description
1 polymer ?
#
loop_
_entity_poly.entity_id
_entity_poly.type
_entity_poly.pdbx_seq_one_letter_code
_entity_poly.pdbx_strand_id
1 'polypeptide(L)'
;MSTPTSSSSFALAKVLPSSVTAWMADRPHAVDTIMLFVAFQIAYAATNPSIQWQYMAIYGLGLLLVTKVAHSPLEFFKGGIADTATDRSSYAILAGSTFISWIFAKSIQNASILGARYGILGGFAYGTWYIAFLSVGVVCYYLRTNQGYTSLQEAIFER
;
A
#
# COMPACT_ATOMS: atom_id res chain seq x y z
N MET A 1 20.20 38.56 -5.03
CA MET A 1 19.11 37.71 -4.47
C MET A 1 19.77 36.41 -4.02
N SER A 2 20.20 36.35 -2.76
CA SER A 2 20.95 35.23 -2.19
C SER A 2 19.98 34.15 -1.74
N THR A 3 20.08 32.97 -2.36
CA THR A 3 19.42 31.74 -1.90
C THR A 3 19.89 31.38 -0.48
N PRO A 4 18.99 31.01 0.46
CA PRO A 4 19.39 30.60 1.79
C PRO A 4 20.11 29.26 1.72
N THR A 5 21.23 29.19 2.44
CA THR A 5 22.13 28.06 2.58
C THR A 5 21.48 26.90 3.35
N SER A 6 21.71 25.68 2.88
CA SER A 6 21.39 24.39 3.51
C SER A 6 22.26 24.10 4.75
N SER A 7 22.25 25.01 5.73
CA SER A 7 23.20 24.99 6.85
C SER A 7 22.93 23.96 7.94
N SER A 8 21.79 23.25 7.90
CA SER A 8 21.42 22.29 8.96
C SER A 8 22.02 20.88 8.80
N SER A 9 22.41 20.46 7.59
CA SER A 9 23.02 19.14 7.38
C SER A 9 24.50 19.05 7.79
N PHE A 10 25.18 20.19 7.98
CA PHE A 10 26.65 20.23 8.15
C PHE A 10 27.14 20.17 9.60
N ALA A 11 26.26 20.38 10.59
CA ALA A 11 26.65 20.45 12.01
C ALA A 11 26.89 19.07 12.65
N LEU A 12 26.10 18.06 12.27
CA LEU A 12 26.22 16.68 12.80
C LEU A 12 27.50 15.97 12.31
N ALA A 13 27.98 16.31 11.12
CA ALA A 13 29.15 15.66 10.50
C ALA A 13 30.48 15.95 11.21
N LYS A 14 30.59 17.04 11.97
CA LYS A 14 31.81 17.41 12.71
C LYS A 14 31.98 16.68 14.06
N VAL A 15 30.91 16.10 14.59
CA VAL A 15 30.89 15.49 15.94
C VAL A 15 31.00 13.96 15.86
N LEU A 16 30.66 13.38 14.72
CA LEU A 16 30.60 11.93 14.55
C LEU A 16 31.93 11.35 14.02
N PRO A 17 32.31 10.13 14.43
CA PRO A 17 33.47 9.43 13.88
C PRO A 17 33.41 9.32 12.36
N SER A 18 34.57 9.35 11.68
CA SER A 18 34.67 9.24 10.21
C SER A 18 34.02 7.98 9.63
N SER A 19 34.02 6.88 10.40
CA SER A 19 33.34 5.64 10.05
C SER A 19 31.81 5.77 10.04
N VAL A 20 31.26 6.58 10.95
CA VAL A 20 29.82 6.80 11.08
C VAL A 20 29.33 7.77 10.00
N THR A 21 30.08 8.83 9.71
CA THR A 21 29.73 9.78 8.64
C THR A 21 29.80 9.13 7.26
N ALA A 22 30.80 8.29 7.00
CA ALA A 22 30.88 7.51 5.76
C ALA A 22 29.70 6.54 5.62
N TRP A 23 29.36 5.80 6.68
CA TRP A 23 28.20 4.91 6.70
C TRP A 23 26.87 5.67 6.51
N MET A 24 26.71 6.85 7.11
CA MET A 24 25.50 7.65 6.97
C MET A 24 25.30 8.21 5.55
N ALA A 25 26.39 8.44 4.81
CA ALA A 25 26.34 8.96 3.44
C ALA A 25 26.03 7.87 2.40
N ASP A 26 26.44 6.62 2.67
CA ASP A 26 26.35 5.51 1.71
C ASP A 26 25.16 4.56 1.98
N ARG A 27 24.49 4.69 3.13
CA ARG A 27 23.34 3.83 3.46
C ARG A 27 22.10 4.17 2.62
N PRO A 28 21.30 3.16 2.23
CA PRO A 28 20.07 3.41 1.50
C PRO A 28 19.05 4.15 2.36
N HIS A 29 18.32 5.11 1.76
CA HIS A 29 17.28 5.91 2.44
C HIS A 29 16.15 5.07 3.11
N ALA A 30 16.03 3.80 2.74
CA ALA A 30 15.15 2.85 3.43
C ALA A 30 15.57 2.64 4.91
N VAL A 31 16.87 2.65 5.20
CA VAL A 31 17.40 2.53 6.57
C VAL A 31 16.98 3.72 7.42
N ASP A 32 16.99 4.93 6.87
CA ASP A 32 16.49 6.12 7.55
C ASP A 32 15.00 6.01 7.89
N THR A 33 14.21 5.56 6.93
CA THR A 33 12.77 5.42 7.10
C THR A 33 12.45 4.39 8.18
N ILE A 34 13.16 3.26 8.19
CA ILE A 34 13.01 2.22 9.22
C ILE A 34 13.45 2.73 10.60
N MET A 35 14.59 3.42 10.69
CA MET A 35 15.08 3.97 11.96
C MET A 35 14.13 5.02 12.53
N LEU A 36 13.61 5.93 11.69
CA LEU A 36 12.63 6.93 12.10
C LEU A 36 11.32 6.28 12.55
N PHE A 37 10.85 5.26 11.82
CA PHE A 37 9.66 4.51 12.20
C PHE A 37 9.82 3.79 13.55
N VAL A 38 10.94 3.09 13.76
CA VAL A 38 11.22 2.40 15.03
C VAL A 38 11.34 3.40 16.19
N ALA A 39 12.07 4.50 16.01
CA ALA A 39 12.20 5.55 17.02
C ALA A 39 10.84 6.17 17.37
N PHE A 40 10.01 6.46 16.36
CA PHE A 40 8.65 6.94 16.54
C PHE A 40 7.81 5.94 17.34
N GLN A 41 7.89 4.64 17.03
CA GLN A 41 7.10 3.63 17.75
C GLN A 41 7.54 3.44 19.20
N ILE A 42 8.83 3.54 19.50
CA ILE A 42 9.34 3.50 20.89
C ILE A 42 8.80 4.70 21.67
N ALA A 43 8.87 5.91 21.10
CA ALA A 43 8.33 7.11 21.72
C ALA A 43 6.80 7.07 21.89
N TYR A 44 6.09 6.55 20.88
CA TYR A 44 4.64 6.39 20.92
C TYR A 44 4.21 5.35 21.97
N ALA A 45 4.89 4.21 22.04
CA ALA A 45 4.64 3.18 23.05
C ALA A 45 4.90 3.67 24.48
N ALA A 46 5.89 4.56 24.67
CA ALA A 46 6.19 5.17 25.97
C ALA A 46 5.11 6.16 26.43
N THR A 47 4.34 6.74 25.51
CA THR A 47 3.33 7.78 25.80
C THR A 47 1.89 7.24 25.78
N ASN A 48 1.64 6.12 25.11
CA ASN A 48 0.30 5.54 24.95
C ASN A 48 0.30 4.04 25.28
N PRO A 49 -0.34 3.59 26.38
CA PRO A 49 -0.33 2.19 26.80
C PRO A 49 -1.29 1.30 26.00
N SER A 50 -2.05 1.84 25.06
CA SER A 50 -2.98 1.07 24.23
C SER A 50 -2.24 0.13 23.28
N ILE A 51 -2.30 -1.17 23.57
CA ILE A 51 -1.62 -2.23 22.79
C ILE A 51 -2.11 -2.34 21.33
N GLN A 52 -3.30 -1.81 21.02
CA GLN A 52 -3.93 -1.88 19.69
C GLN A 52 -3.04 -1.28 18.60
N TRP A 53 -2.44 -0.13 18.86
CA TRP A 53 -1.57 0.56 17.91
C TRP A 53 -0.20 -0.13 17.77
N GLN A 54 0.24 -0.85 18.81
CA GLN A 54 1.48 -1.62 18.76
C GLN A 54 1.33 -2.84 17.83
N TYR A 55 0.17 -3.50 17.79
CA TYR A 55 -0.08 -4.55 16.80
C TYR A 55 0.00 -4.04 15.36
N MET A 56 -0.54 -2.84 15.09
CA MET A 56 -0.44 -2.21 13.78
C MET A 56 1.02 -1.89 13.42
N ALA A 57 1.81 -1.43 14.40
CA ALA A 57 3.23 -1.16 14.25
C ALA A 57 4.04 -2.40 13.88
N ILE A 58 3.84 -3.49 14.63
CA ILE A 58 4.52 -4.77 14.43
C ILE A 58 4.15 -5.35 13.08
N TYR A 59 2.87 -5.31 12.72
CA TYR A 59 2.39 -5.77 11.42
C TYR A 59 3.01 -4.97 10.26
N GLY A 60 3.00 -3.63 10.35
CA GLY A 60 3.62 -2.77 9.35
C GLY A 60 5.12 -3.02 9.19
N LEU A 61 5.86 -3.17 10.30
CA LEU A 61 7.28 -3.50 10.27
C LEU A 61 7.53 -4.88 9.64
N GLY A 62 6.72 -5.88 10.00
CA GLY A 62 6.80 -7.21 9.42
C GLY A 62 6.62 -7.19 7.90
N LEU A 63 5.64 -6.42 7.40
CA LEU A 63 5.45 -6.23 5.96
C LEU A 63 6.63 -5.55 5.30
N LEU A 64 7.21 -4.51 5.91
CA LEU A 64 8.40 -3.83 5.37
C LEU A 64 9.61 -4.76 5.25
N LEU A 65 9.77 -5.68 6.20
CA LEU A 65 10.85 -6.68 6.17
C LEU A 65 10.64 -7.74 5.06
N VAL A 66 9.40 -8.07 4.75
CA VAL A 66 9.04 -9.04 3.70
C VAL A 66 9.03 -8.41 2.31
N THR A 67 8.77 -7.11 2.21
CA THR A 67 8.61 -6.40 0.94
C THR A 67 9.96 -6.24 0.24
N LYS A 68 10.02 -6.68 -1.04
CA LYS A 68 11.19 -6.43 -1.90
C LYS A 68 11.19 -4.97 -2.37
N VAL A 69 12.37 -4.35 -2.36
CA VAL A 69 12.55 -2.99 -2.90
C VAL A 69 12.50 -3.05 -4.43
N ALA A 70 11.61 -2.25 -5.03
CA ALA A 70 11.55 -2.10 -6.48
C ALA A 70 12.56 -1.03 -6.94
N HIS A 71 13.40 -1.37 -7.91
CA HIS A 71 14.44 -0.48 -8.44
C HIS A 71 14.07 0.11 -9.81
N SER A 72 12.94 -0.30 -10.40
CA SER A 72 12.45 0.22 -11.68
C SER A 72 10.93 0.43 -11.70
N PRO A 73 10.41 1.30 -12.58
CA PRO A 73 8.96 1.46 -12.77
C PRO A 73 8.28 0.15 -13.21
N LEU A 74 8.96 -0.69 -14.00
CA LEU A 74 8.45 -1.98 -14.42
C LEU A 74 8.25 -2.93 -13.23
N GLU A 75 9.24 -3.00 -12.33
CA GLU A 75 9.13 -3.76 -11.09
C GLU A 75 8.06 -3.19 -10.16
N PHE A 76 7.95 -1.87 -10.06
CA PHE A 76 6.98 -1.22 -9.18
C PHE A 76 5.53 -1.40 -9.63
N PHE A 77 5.24 -1.18 -10.92
CA PHE A 77 3.86 -1.22 -11.44
C PHE A 77 3.42 -2.59 -11.94
N LYS A 78 4.34 -3.42 -12.45
CA LYS A 78 4.03 -4.75 -12.99
C LYS A 78 4.54 -5.90 -12.13
N GLY A 79 5.20 -5.61 -11.00
CA GLY A 79 5.75 -6.66 -10.14
C GLY A 79 6.86 -7.48 -10.80
N GLY A 80 7.52 -6.95 -11.83
CA GLY A 80 8.54 -7.67 -12.61
C GLY A 80 7.97 -8.73 -13.56
N ILE A 81 6.66 -8.74 -13.78
CA ILE A 81 5.96 -9.66 -14.68
C ILE A 81 5.94 -9.05 -16.10
N ALA A 82 6.34 -9.83 -17.11
CA ALA A 82 6.26 -9.44 -18.51
C ALA A 82 4.80 -9.39 -18.99
N ASP A 83 4.48 -8.50 -19.95
CA ASP A 83 3.12 -8.32 -20.48
C ASP A 83 2.51 -9.58 -21.10
N THR A 84 3.36 -10.54 -21.49
CA THR A 84 2.97 -11.80 -22.10
C THR A 84 2.83 -12.96 -21.09
N ALA A 85 3.09 -12.72 -19.81
CA ALA A 85 3.05 -13.78 -18.80
C ALA A 85 1.60 -14.17 -18.45
N THR A 86 1.16 -15.33 -18.93
CA THR A 86 -0.19 -15.88 -18.73
C THR A 86 -0.25 -16.94 -17.62
N ASP A 87 0.71 -16.97 -16.70
CA ASP A 87 0.79 -18.01 -15.67
C ASP A 87 -0.40 -17.95 -14.69
N ARG A 88 -0.85 -19.13 -14.25
CA ARG A 88 -1.98 -19.28 -13.31
C ARG A 88 -1.75 -18.54 -11.98
N SER A 89 -0.49 -18.42 -11.56
CA SER A 89 -0.10 -17.66 -10.35
C SER A 89 -0.39 -16.16 -10.48
N SER A 90 -0.18 -15.60 -11.68
CA SER A 90 -0.43 -14.19 -11.99
C SER A 90 -1.92 -13.82 -11.82
N TYR A 91 -2.83 -14.73 -12.18
CA TYR A 91 -4.27 -14.52 -11.98
C TYR A 91 -4.67 -14.48 -10.51
N ALA A 92 -4.13 -15.38 -9.67
CA ALA A 92 -4.46 -15.41 -8.25
C ALA A 92 -3.95 -14.15 -7.53
N ILE A 93 -2.75 -13.69 -7.89
CA ILE A 93 -2.17 -12.45 -7.34
C ILE A 93 -3.00 -11.23 -7.79
N LEU A 94 -3.38 -11.17 -9.07
CA LEU A 94 -4.21 -10.08 -9.61
C LEU A 94 -5.61 -10.07 -9.00
N ALA A 95 -6.25 -11.24 -8.86
CA ALA A 95 -7.56 -11.36 -8.24
C ALA A 95 -7.49 -11.00 -6.75
N GLY A 96 -6.45 -11.44 -6.04
CA GLY A 96 -6.22 -11.13 -4.63
C GLY A 96 -5.99 -9.64 -4.39
N SER A 97 -5.14 -8.98 -5.19
CA SER A 97 -4.90 -7.53 -5.09
C SER A 97 -6.17 -6.73 -5.37
N THR A 98 -6.92 -7.13 -6.40
CA THR A 98 -8.22 -6.52 -6.73
C THR A 98 -9.21 -6.72 -5.58
N PHE A 99 -9.31 -7.92 -5.01
CA PHE A 99 -10.22 -8.19 -3.90
C PHE A 99 -9.90 -7.35 -2.66
N ILE A 100 -8.62 -7.27 -2.27
CA ILE A 100 -8.19 -6.51 -1.09
C ILE A 100 -8.42 -5.01 -1.27
N SER A 101 -8.22 -4.46 -2.48
CA SER A 101 -8.45 -3.02 -2.74
C SER A 101 -9.90 -2.57 -2.57
N TRP A 102 -10.87 -3.50 -2.51
CA TRP A 102 -12.28 -3.20 -2.29
C TRP A 102 -12.73 -3.44 -0.84
N ILE A 103 -11.83 -3.93 0.01
CA ILE A 103 -12.09 -4.07 1.45
C ILE A 103 -11.66 -2.80 2.15
N PHE A 104 -12.62 -1.91 2.38
CA PHE A 104 -12.39 -0.68 3.13
C PHE A 104 -12.74 -0.84 4.61
N ALA A 105 -11.98 -0.20 5.50
CA ALA A 105 -12.24 -0.23 6.95
C ALA A 105 -13.66 0.24 7.30
N LYS A 106 -14.16 1.29 6.62
CA LYS A 106 -15.53 1.77 6.79
C LYS A 106 -16.57 0.72 6.39
N SER A 107 -16.26 -0.08 5.37
CA SER A 107 -17.09 -1.17 4.87
C SER A 107 -17.27 -2.27 5.93
N ILE A 108 -16.16 -2.69 6.55
CA ILE A 108 -16.15 -3.67 7.65
C ILE A 108 -16.96 -3.15 8.84
N GLN A 109 -16.75 -1.88 9.20
CA GLN A 109 -17.51 -1.27 10.29
C GLN A 109 -19.02 -1.26 10.00
N ASN A 110 -19.42 -0.93 8.76
CA ASN A 110 -20.84 -0.92 8.40
C ASN A 110 -21.44 -2.32 8.43
N ALA A 111 -20.73 -3.33 7.91
CA ALA A 111 -21.14 -4.73 8.00
C ALA A 111 -21.31 -5.18 9.46
N SER A 112 -20.40 -4.77 10.35
CA SER A 112 -20.45 -5.09 11.78
C SER A 112 -21.63 -4.42 12.48
N ILE A 113 -21.89 -3.13 12.22
CA ILE A 113 -23.03 -2.41 12.80
C ILE A 113 -24.35 -3.03 12.34
N LEU A 114 -24.48 -3.35 11.05
CA LEU A 114 -25.68 -3.98 10.50
C LEU A 114 -25.84 -5.40 11.03
N GLY A 115 -24.73 -6.13 11.16
CA GLY A 115 -24.68 -7.46 11.78
C GLY A 115 -25.10 -7.46 13.25
N ALA A 116 -24.65 -6.47 14.03
CA ALA A 116 -25.01 -6.33 15.43
C ALA A 116 -26.51 -5.98 15.61
N ARG A 117 -27.08 -5.20 14.68
CA ARG A 117 -28.49 -4.77 14.75
C ARG A 117 -29.48 -5.81 14.23
N TYR A 118 -29.15 -6.52 13.16
CA TYR A 118 -30.07 -7.41 12.45
C TYR A 118 -29.57 -8.86 12.37
N GLY A 119 -28.58 -9.22 13.19
CA GLY A 119 -27.94 -10.52 13.17
C GLY A 119 -27.16 -10.77 11.87
N ILE A 120 -26.88 -12.05 11.60
CA ILE A 120 -26.07 -12.46 10.43
C ILE A 120 -26.64 -11.94 9.09
N LEU A 121 -27.97 -11.81 9.00
CA LEU A 121 -28.65 -11.28 7.82
C LEU A 121 -28.33 -9.81 7.57
N GLY A 122 -28.12 -9.01 8.62
CA GLY A 122 -27.67 -7.62 8.47
C GLY A 122 -26.27 -7.51 7.88
N GLY A 123 -25.35 -8.36 8.32
CA GLY A 123 -24.01 -8.44 7.75
C GLY A 123 -24.05 -8.87 6.27
N PHE A 124 -24.81 -9.92 5.96
CA PHE A 124 -25.00 -10.38 4.57
C PHE A 124 -25.68 -9.34 3.69
N ALA A 125 -26.70 -8.65 4.18
CA ALA A 125 -27.40 -7.60 3.43
C ALA A 125 -26.41 -6.53 2.94
N TYR A 126 -25.48 -6.10 3.79
CA TYR A 126 -24.42 -5.20 3.36
C TYR A 126 -23.45 -5.87 2.36
N GLY A 127 -23.09 -7.14 2.61
CA GLY A 127 -22.25 -7.93 1.71
C GLY A 127 -22.84 -8.11 0.30
N THR A 128 -24.17 -8.09 0.12
CA THR A 128 -24.79 -8.28 -1.20
C THR A 128 -24.43 -7.20 -2.22
N TRP A 129 -23.97 -6.03 -1.78
CA TRP A 129 -23.43 -5.03 -2.71
C TRP A 129 -22.23 -5.57 -3.51
N TYR A 130 -21.48 -6.53 -2.99
CA TYR A 130 -20.40 -7.21 -3.72
C TYR A 130 -20.91 -8.03 -4.93
N ILE A 131 -22.22 -8.23 -5.10
CA ILE A 131 -22.78 -8.81 -6.33
C ILE A 131 -22.58 -7.88 -7.52
N ALA A 132 -22.50 -6.56 -7.30
CA ALA A 132 -22.24 -5.57 -8.35
C ALA A 132 -20.91 -5.81 -9.09
N PHE A 133 -19.97 -6.57 -8.51
CA PHE A 133 -18.73 -6.97 -9.19
C PHE A 133 -18.99 -7.80 -10.44
N LEU A 134 -20.04 -8.62 -10.45
CA LEU A 134 -20.38 -9.40 -11.64
C LEU A 134 -20.73 -8.46 -12.80
N SER A 135 -21.52 -7.42 -12.51
CA SER A 135 -21.88 -6.40 -13.49
C SER A 135 -20.64 -5.65 -13.99
N VAL A 136 -19.75 -5.22 -13.10
CA VAL A 136 -18.49 -4.56 -13.48
C VAL A 136 -17.61 -5.48 -14.31
N GLY A 137 -17.50 -6.76 -13.94
CA GLY A 137 -16.74 -7.77 -14.68
C GLY A 137 -17.26 -7.95 -16.11
N VAL A 138 -18.57 -8.03 -16.30
CA VAL A 138 -19.21 -8.11 -17.62
C VAL A 138 -18.92 -6.84 -18.45
N VAL A 139 -19.05 -5.66 -17.84
CA VAL A 139 -18.76 -4.39 -18.51
C VAL A 139 -17.28 -4.31 -18.92
N CYS A 140 -16.35 -4.64 -18.02
CA CYS A 140 -14.93 -4.67 -18.31
C CYS A 140 -14.57 -5.69 -19.40
N TYR A 141 -15.21 -6.86 -19.41
CA TYR A 141 -15.04 -7.85 -20.47
C TYR A 141 -15.46 -7.27 -21.82
N TYR A 142 -16.68 -6.71 -21.91
CA TYR A 142 -17.20 -6.11 -23.13
C TYR A 142 -16.33 -4.96 -23.64
N LEU A 143 -15.88 -4.05 -22.76
CA LEU A 143 -15.00 -2.94 -23.14
C LEU A 143 -13.67 -3.44 -23.72
N ARG A 144 -13.11 -4.52 -23.16
CA ARG A 144 -11.85 -5.10 -23.65
C ARG A 144 -12.00 -5.91 -24.94
N THR A 145 -13.06 -6.71 -25.07
CA THR A 145 -13.20 -7.63 -26.22
C THR A 145 -13.90 -6.99 -27.42
N ASN A 146 -14.89 -6.12 -27.19
CA ASN A 146 -15.72 -5.59 -28.27
C ASN A 146 -15.29 -4.19 -28.69
N GLN A 147 -14.76 -3.39 -27.77
CA GLN A 147 -14.38 -1.99 -28.04
C GLN A 147 -12.86 -1.78 -28.07
N GLY A 148 -12.06 -2.75 -27.61
CA GLY A 148 -10.61 -2.69 -27.65
C GLY A 148 -9.96 -1.71 -26.65
N TYR A 149 -10.73 -1.13 -25.72
CA TYR A 149 -10.21 -0.15 -24.77
C TYR A 149 -9.30 -0.78 -23.72
N THR A 150 -8.15 -0.15 -23.47
CA THR A 150 -7.16 -0.62 -22.49
C THR A 150 -7.35 0.02 -21.12
N SER A 151 -7.94 1.23 -21.09
CA SER A 151 -8.26 1.98 -19.87
C SER A 151 -9.64 2.63 -19.94
N LEU A 152 -10.22 2.93 -18.78
CA LEU A 152 -11.51 3.63 -18.71
C LEU A 152 -11.38 5.07 -19.23
N GLN A 153 -10.23 5.70 -19.00
CA GLN A 153 -9.94 7.06 -19.44
C GLN A 153 -9.94 7.15 -20.96
N GLU A 154 -9.29 6.20 -21.63
CA GLU A 154 -9.33 6.06 -23.09
C GLU A 154 -10.77 5.95 -23.60
N ALA A 155 -11.58 5.08 -22.99
CA ALA A 155 -12.99 4.92 -23.34
C ALA A 155 -13.86 6.17 -23.12
N ILE A 156 -13.46 7.08 -22.23
CA ILE A 156 -14.15 8.34 -21.95
C ILE A 156 -13.70 9.43 -22.92
N PHE A 157 -12.41 9.51 -23.24
CA PHE A 157 -11.85 10.57 -24.10
C PHE A 157 -12.04 10.32 -25.60
N GLU A 158 -12.31 9.07 -26.00
CA GLU A 158 -12.60 8.73 -27.41
C GLU A 158 -14.07 8.98 -27.81
N ARG A 159 -14.95 9.24 -26.84
CA ARG A 159 -16.36 9.59 -27.07
C ARG A 159 -16.57 11.09 -27.25
#